data_AF-A0A924ST18-F1
#
_entry.id   AF-A0A924ST18-F1
#
_cell.length_a   1.000
_cell.length_b   1.000
_cell.length_c   1.000
_cell.angle_alpha   90.00
_cell.angle_beta   90.00
_cell.angle_gamma   90.00
#
_symmetry.space_group_name_H-M   'P 1'
#
loop_
_entity.id
_entity.type
_entity.pdbx_description
1 polymer ?
#
loop_
_entity_poly.entity_id
_entity_poly.type
_entity_poly.pdbx_seq_one_letter_code
_entity_poly.pdbx_strand_id
1 'polypeptide(L)'
;MLKRLLNLVFKAASETEKVQTAAEPTLEMGYRYVRYSQGGSSIELTIEPMMGEADLIYIPDDSSWTRTAPNWARARKSEILEKILKTAWRRSLTVLPSSFAVEVHSGPHVPLSGSLEDTAGGREFENKRLFNPSVNLTPEQVSSLWARLQTRFAEQAQGEIHFFVGSSEDPLLANSVANRISIPVLRANPNVKLVIEKVAPRSLK
;
A
#
# COMPACT_ATOMS: atom_id res chain seq x y z
N MET A 1 62.71 5.31 -7.06
CA MET A 1 61.45 6.03 -7.37
C MET A 1 60.39 5.17 -8.07
N LEU A 2 60.76 4.24 -8.97
CA LEU A 2 59.80 3.39 -9.70
C LEU A 2 58.87 2.51 -8.84
N LYS A 3 59.33 2.03 -7.67
CA LYS A 3 58.49 1.20 -6.76
C LYS A 3 57.36 1.96 -6.06
N ARG A 4 57.43 3.30 -5.94
CA ARG A 4 56.34 4.11 -5.35
C ARG A 4 55.22 4.40 -6.34
N LEU A 5 55.52 4.49 -7.64
CA LEU A 5 54.52 4.69 -8.69
C LEU A 5 53.68 3.42 -8.93
N LEU A 6 54.26 2.22 -8.87
CA LEU A 6 53.47 0.98 -8.99
C LEU A 6 52.47 0.79 -7.84
N ASN A 7 52.81 1.19 -6.62
CA ASN A 7 51.89 1.08 -5.48
C ASN A 7 50.76 2.11 -5.52
N LEU A 8 50.94 3.28 -6.15
CA LEU A 8 49.83 4.22 -6.37
C LEU A 8 48.90 3.74 -7.48
N VAL A 9 49.42 3.13 -8.55
CA VAL A 9 48.61 2.60 -9.65
C VAL A 9 47.82 1.36 -9.20
N PHE A 10 48.39 0.50 -8.35
CA PHE A 10 47.64 -0.65 -7.79
C PHE A 10 46.65 -0.26 -6.69
N LYS A 11 46.87 0.84 -5.96
CA LYS A 11 45.90 1.37 -5.00
C LYS A 11 44.75 2.12 -5.69
N ALA A 12 45.00 2.77 -6.83
CA ALA A 12 43.97 3.35 -7.68
C ALA A 12 43.17 2.31 -8.48
N ALA A 13 43.73 1.12 -8.71
CA ALA A 13 43.04 0.02 -9.38
C ALA A 13 42.19 -0.86 -8.43
N SER A 14 42.36 -0.74 -7.11
CA SER A 14 41.54 -1.45 -6.12
C SER A 14 40.32 -0.67 -5.61
N GLU A 15 40.13 0.57 -6.08
CA GLU A 15 38.94 1.40 -5.85
C GLU A 15 38.04 1.44 -7.09
N THR A 16 38.06 0.39 -7.92
CA THR A 16 36.85 0.05 -8.67
C THR A 16 35.86 -0.51 -7.67
N GLU A 17 35.17 0.44 -7.03
CA GLU A 17 33.85 0.24 -6.45
C GLU A 17 33.15 -0.86 -7.24
N LYS A 18 32.90 -2.00 -6.57
CA LYS A 18 31.84 -2.88 -7.01
C LYS A 18 30.62 -1.97 -7.08
N VAL A 19 30.26 -1.56 -8.28
CA VAL A 19 28.90 -1.14 -8.59
C VAL A 19 28.08 -2.37 -8.27
N GLN A 20 27.68 -2.51 -7.00
CA GLN A 20 26.53 -3.28 -6.63
C GLN A 20 25.42 -2.64 -7.43
N THR A 21 25.12 -3.22 -8.60
CA THR A 21 23.88 -2.94 -9.31
C THR A 21 22.79 -3.03 -8.26
N ALA A 22 22.26 -1.86 -7.88
CA ALA A 22 21.19 -1.79 -6.92
C ALA A 22 20.11 -2.75 -7.41
N ALA A 23 19.70 -3.70 -6.56
CA ALA A 23 18.70 -4.68 -6.95
C ALA A 23 17.51 -3.95 -7.59
N GLU A 24 17.07 -4.46 -8.75
CA GLU A 24 15.92 -3.89 -9.45
C GLU A 24 14.75 -3.75 -8.48
N PRO A 25 14.03 -2.61 -8.50
CA PRO A 25 12.94 -2.39 -7.58
C PRO A 25 11.82 -3.39 -7.86
N THR A 26 11.19 -3.87 -6.79
CA THR A 26 9.99 -4.70 -6.91
C THR A 26 8.75 -3.88 -6.59
N LEU A 27 7.69 -4.16 -7.35
CA LEU A 27 6.37 -3.56 -7.18
C LEU A 27 5.37 -4.63 -6.79
N GLU A 28 4.53 -4.31 -5.83
CA GLU A 28 3.52 -5.21 -5.29
C GLU A 28 2.27 -4.42 -4.92
N MET A 29 1.10 -5.00 -5.20
CA MET A 29 -0.17 -4.42 -4.81
C MET A 29 -1.01 -5.43 -4.05
N GLY A 30 -1.38 -5.05 -2.83
CA GLY A 30 -2.36 -5.75 -2.02
C GLY A 30 -3.73 -5.10 -2.09
N TYR A 31 -4.62 -5.47 -1.18
CA TYR A 31 -5.98 -4.98 -1.19
C TYR A 31 -6.08 -3.49 -0.86
N ARG A 32 -5.34 -3.04 0.16
CA ARG A 32 -5.37 -1.66 0.67
C ARG A 32 -4.03 -0.94 0.55
N TYR A 33 -3.10 -1.48 -0.23
CA TYR A 33 -1.78 -0.87 -0.39
C TYR A 33 -1.16 -1.14 -1.76
N VAL A 34 -0.23 -0.26 -2.13
CA VAL A 34 0.79 -0.52 -3.14
C VAL A 34 2.16 -0.23 -2.57
N ARG A 35 3.11 -1.11 -2.89
CA ARG A 35 4.42 -1.15 -2.28
C ARG A 35 5.52 -1.11 -3.34
N TYR A 36 6.50 -0.24 -3.10
CA TYR A 36 7.74 -0.17 -3.87
C TYR A 36 8.89 -0.56 -2.95
N SER A 37 9.63 -1.62 -3.32
CA SER A 37 10.75 -2.11 -2.51
C SER A 37 12.07 -2.00 -3.24
N GLN A 38 13.10 -1.50 -2.56
CA GLN A 38 14.47 -1.43 -3.04
C GLN A 38 15.46 -1.58 -1.88
N GLY A 39 16.50 -2.40 -2.08
CA GLY A 39 17.59 -2.56 -1.11
C GLY A 39 17.14 -3.07 0.26
N GLY A 40 16.13 -3.96 0.31
CA GLY A 40 15.62 -4.55 1.56
C GLY A 40 14.65 -3.66 2.36
N SER A 41 14.34 -2.47 1.86
CA SER A 41 13.36 -1.56 2.45
C SER A 41 12.27 -1.23 1.44
N SER A 42 11.14 -0.74 1.93
CA SER A 42 10.04 -0.34 1.06
C SER A 42 9.34 0.90 1.57
N ILE A 43 8.67 1.53 0.63
CA ILE A 43 7.61 2.49 0.89
C ILE A 43 6.27 1.85 0.53
N GLU A 44 5.25 2.18 1.29
CA GLU A 44 3.88 1.72 1.10
C GLU A 44 2.94 2.92 1.03
N LEU A 45 2.05 2.90 0.04
CA LEU A 45 1.01 3.90 -0.17
C LEU A 45 -0.34 3.23 0.05
N THR A 46 -1.19 3.87 0.85
CA THR A 46 -2.53 3.39 1.17
C THR A 46 -3.45 3.53 -0.05
N ILE A 47 -4.30 2.52 -0.24
CA ILE A 47 -5.38 2.50 -1.21
C ILE A 47 -6.70 2.31 -0.48
N GLU A 48 -7.68 3.16 -0.75
CA GLU A 48 -9.08 2.96 -0.39
C GLU A 48 -9.80 2.19 -1.50
N PRO A 49 -10.27 0.96 -1.25
CA PRO A 49 -11.02 0.20 -2.23
C PRO A 49 -12.41 0.80 -2.48
N MET A 50 -12.80 0.93 -3.75
CA MET A 50 -14.05 1.52 -4.21
C MET A 50 -14.93 0.50 -4.94
N MET A 51 -16.24 0.71 -4.92
CA MET A 51 -17.22 -0.14 -5.60
C MET A 51 -17.69 0.49 -6.89
N GLY A 52 -17.40 -0.16 -8.02
CA GLY A 52 -17.88 0.25 -9.35
C GLY A 52 -17.16 1.46 -9.94
N GLU A 53 -16.08 1.92 -9.31
CA GLU A 53 -15.24 3.02 -9.78
C GLU A 53 -13.76 2.78 -9.45
N ALA A 54 -12.89 3.71 -9.84
CA ALA A 54 -11.46 3.63 -9.57
C ALA A 54 -11.17 3.75 -8.08
N ASP A 55 -10.22 2.97 -7.60
CA ASP A 55 -9.78 3.00 -6.22
C ASP A 55 -8.97 4.25 -5.93
N LEU A 56 -9.00 4.74 -4.68
CA LEU A 56 -8.32 5.97 -4.32
C LEU A 56 -6.94 5.64 -3.78
N ILE A 57 -5.87 6.16 -4.40
CA ILE A 57 -4.51 6.05 -3.88
C ILE A 57 -4.09 7.37 -3.24
N TYR A 58 -3.68 7.32 -1.97
CA TYR A 58 -3.24 8.50 -1.24
C TYR A 58 -1.75 8.75 -1.48
N ILE A 59 -1.43 9.87 -2.13
CA ILE A 59 -0.07 10.28 -2.42
C ILE A 59 0.33 11.40 -1.46
N PRO A 60 1.35 11.19 -0.60
CA PRO A 60 1.89 12.25 0.24
C PRO A 60 2.28 13.48 -0.57
N ASP A 61 1.98 14.67 -0.08
CA ASP A 61 2.47 15.93 -0.63
C ASP A 61 4.01 16.03 -0.53
N ASP A 62 4.62 17.01 -1.18
CA ASP A 62 6.10 17.11 -1.22
C ASP A 62 6.71 17.34 0.16
N SER A 63 6.00 18.07 1.03
CA SER A 63 6.42 18.32 2.41
C SER A 63 6.44 17.03 3.23
N SER A 64 5.35 16.27 3.16
CA SER A 64 5.14 15.01 3.86
C SER A 64 6.10 13.95 3.35
N TRP A 65 6.29 13.85 2.03
CA TRP A 65 7.28 12.97 1.43
C TRP A 65 8.69 13.31 1.88
N THR A 66 9.10 14.59 1.80
CA THR A 66 10.44 15.03 2.21
C THR A 66 10.71 14.69 3.66
N ARG A 67 9.71 14.89 4.53
CA ARG A 67 9.81 14.61 5.96
C ARG A 67 9.91 13.11 6.29
N THR A 68 9.19 12.26 5.57
CA THR A 68 8.93 10.87 6.01
C THR A 68 9.57 9.79 5.14
N ALA A 69 9.85 10.09 3.87
CA ALA A 69 10.48 9.14 2.97
C ALA A 69 11.92 8.81 3.43
N PRO A 70 12.35 7.54 3.26
CA PRO A 70 13.72 7.15 3.56
C PRO A 70 14.70 7.85 2.61
N ASN A 71 15.95 7.97 3.03
CA ASN A 71 16.97 8.73 2.28
C ASN A 71 17.08 8.30 0.81
N TRP A 72 16.95 7.00 0.53
CA TRP A 72 17.02 6.47 -0.84
C TRP A 72 15.81 6.85 -1.72
N ALA A 73 14.67 7.22 -1.13
CA ALA A 73 13.43 7.56 -1.85
C ALA A 73 13.14 9.06 -1.89
N ARG A 74 13.75 9.85 -0.99
CA ARG A 74 13.41 11.26 -0.75
C ARG A 74 13.47 12.10 -2.03
N ALA A 75 14.54 11.96 -2.82
CA ALA A 75 14.72 12.67 -4.09
C ALA A 75 14.09 11.95 -5.31
N ARG A 76 13.47 10.78 -5.11
CA ARG A 76 13.00 9.89 -6.19
C ARG A 76 11.47 9.77 -6.23
N LYS A 77 10.74 10.68 -5.57
CA LYS A 77 9.27 10.67 -5.53
C LYS A 77 8.65 10.49 -6.91
N SER A 78 8.99 11.36 -7.87
CA SER A 78 8.40 11.32 -9.21
C SER A 78 8.70 10.01 -9.94
N GLU A 79 9.95 9.51 -9.87
CA GLU A 79 10.35 8.25 -10.50
C GLU A 79 9.58 7.06 -9.93
N ILE A 80 9.47 7.00 -8.61
CA ILE A 80 8.76 5.94 -7.88
C ILE A 80 7.28 5.97 -8.25
N LEU A 81 6.64 7.14 -8.17
CA LEU A 81 5.22 7.30 -8.47
C LEU A 81 4.94 6.99 -9.94
N GLU A 82 5.81 7.38 -10.85
CA GLU A 82 5.70 7.04 -12.26
C GLU A 82 5.72 5.51 -12.47
N LYS A 83 6.65 4.79 -11.84
CA LYS A 83 6.71 3.32 -11.89
C LYS A 83 5.43 2.69 -11.34
N ILE A 84 4.94 3.16 -10.20
CA ILE A 84 3.70 2.66 -9.58
C ILE A 84 2.49 2.91 -10.50
N LEU A 85 2.30 4.15 -10.97
CA LEU A 85 1.10 4.57 -11.70
C LEU A 85 1.06 4.08 -13.15
N LYS A 86 2.21 3.81 -13.77
CA LYS A 86 2.28 3.22 -15.13
C LYS A 86 2.19 1.69 -15.15
N THR A 87 2.26 1.04 -13.98
CA THR A 87 2.11 -0.42 -13.92
C THR A 87 0.67 -0.81 -14.25
N ALA A 88 0.50 -1.81 -15.10
CA ALA A 88 -0.81 -2.29 -15.56
C ALA A 88 -1.51 -3.17 -14.50
N TRP A 89 -1.83 -2.56 -13.36
CA TRP A 89 -2.53 -3.22 -12.26
C TRP A 89 -3.91 -3.75 -12.69
N ARG A 90 -4.39 -4.81 -12.05
CA ARG A 90 -5.77 -5.30 -12.19
C ARG A 90 -6.75 -4.48 -11.34
N ARG A 91 -6.56 -3.16 -11.34
CA ARG A 91 -7.47 -2.15 -10.77
C ARG A 91 -7.14 -0.79 -11.36
N SER A 92 -8.14 0.09 -11.44
CA SER A 92 -7.97 1.49 -11.83
C SER A 92 -7.69 2.33 -10.59
N LEU A 93 -6.86 3.37 -10.71
CA LEU A 93 -6.48 4.24 -9.59
C LEU A 93 -6.80 5.71 -9.90
N THR A 94 -7.41 6.38 -8.93
CA THR A 94 -7.53 7.85 -8.87
C THR A 94 -6.57 8.36 -7.80
N VAL A 95 -5.69 9.28 -8.17
CA VAL A 95 -4.72 9.88 -7.24
C VAL A 95 -5.40 10.92 -6.38
N LEU A 96 -5.26 10.79 -5.06
CA LEU A 96 -5.62 11.83 -4.09
C LEU A 96 -4.37 12.35 -3.39
N PRO A 97 -4.10 13.67 -3.42
CA PRO A 97 -3.05 14.25 -2.61
C PRO A 97 -3.41 14.11 -1.12
N SER A 98 -2.40 13.88 -0.30
CA SER A 98 -2.56 13.69 1.13
C SER A 98 -1.42 14.36 1.91
N SER A 99 -1.71 14.90 3.08
CA SER A 99 -0.70 15.38 4.03
C SER A 99 -0.18 14.28 4.96
N PHE A 100 -0.60 13.03 4.73
CA PHE A 100 -0.17 11.87 5.50
C PHE A 100 1.26 11.44 5.13
N ALA A 101 1.90 10.78 6.11
CA ALA A 101 3.23 10.21 5.94
C ALA A 101 3.21 9.06 4.92
N VAL A 102 4.33 8.84 4.23
CA VAL A 102 4.56 7.55 3.58
C VAL A 102 4.92 6.52 4.64
N GLU A 103 4.34 5.33 4.56
CA GLU A 103 4.73 4.24 5.45
C GLU A 103 6.03 3.61 4.96
N VAL A 104 6.96 3.36 5.88
CA VAL A 104 8.28 2.80 5.57
C VAL A 104 8.44 1.51 6.33
N HIS A 105 8.70 0.43 5.59
CA HIS A 105 8.77 -0.91 6.14
C HIS A 105 10.13 -1.54 5.87
N SER A 106 10.63 -2.31 6.84
CA SER A 106 11.77 -3.21 6.68
C SER A 106 11.23 -4.65 6.72
N GLY A 107 11.40 -5.41 5.65
CA GLY A 107 10.80 -6.75 5.53
C GLY A 107 9.35 -6.74 5.02
N PRO A 108 8.67 -7.90 4.99
CA PRO A 108 7.39 -8.08 4.29
C PRO A 108 6.26 -7.20 4.87
N HIS A 109 5.18 -7.01 4.10
CA HIS A 109 3.97 -6.36 4.60
C HIS A 109 3.38 -7.19 5.75
N VAL A 110 2.99 -6.50 6.82
CA VAL A 110 2.35 -7.11 7.99
C VAL A 110 0.94 -6.55 8.08
N PRO A 111 -0.10 -7.40 7.94
CA PRO A 111 -1.48 -6.93 8.01
C PRO A 111 -1.80 -6.42 9.42
N LEU A 112 -2.71 -5.45 9.49
CA LEU A 112 -3.21 -4.93 10.77
C LEU A 112 -3.97 -6.02 11.51
N SER A 113 -3.66 -6.22 12.80
CA SER A 113 -4.33 -7.26 13.59
C SER A 113 -5.85 -7.07 13.60
N GLY A 114 -6.57 -8.15 13.32
CA GLY A 114 -8.03 -8.14 13.24
C GLY A 114 -8.61 -7.51 11.96
N SER A 115 -7.78 -7.15 10.98
CA SER A 115 -8.24 -6.74 9.66
C SER A 115 -8.63 -7.94 8.79
N LEU A 116 -9.23 -7.67 7.62
CA LEU A 116 -9.53 -8.72 6.65
C LEU A 116 -8.26 -9.47 6.22
N GLU A 117 -7.19 -8.71 5.97
CA GLU A 117 -5.88 -9.18 5.52
C GLU A 117 -5.17 -10.05 6.57
N ASP A 118 -5.54 -9.93 7.85
CA ASP A 118 -5.06 -10.78 8.96
C ASP A 118 -5.84 -12.10 9.12
N THR A 119 -6.89 -12.32 8.32
CA THR A 119 -7.57 -13.61 8.29
C THR A 119 -6.83 -14.62 7.41
N ALA A 120 -7.10 -15.92 7.58
CA ALA A 120 -6.54 -16.95 6.71
C ALA A 120 -6.92 -16.73 5.23
N GLY A 121 -8.17 -16.35 4.96
CA GLY A 121 -8.65 -16.04 3.61
C GLY A 121 -8.04 -14.76 3.03
N GLY A 122 -7.90 -13.71 3.84
CA GLY A 122 -7.22 -12.47 3.45
C GLY A 122 -5.76 -12.71 3.07
N ARG A 123 -5.01 -13.42 3.91
CA ARG A 123 -3.63 -13.81 3.61
C ARG A 123 -3.52 -14.66 2.36
N GLU A 124 -4.46 -15.58 2.13
CA GLU A 124 -4.46 -16.37 0.90
C GLU A 124 -4.61 -15.47 -0.34
N PHE A 125 -5.50 -14.48 -0.30
CA PHE A 125 -5.69 -13.56 -1.42
C PHE A 125 -4.50 -12.61 -1.62
N GLU A 126 -3.92 -12.09 -0.54
CA GLU A 126 -2.68 -11.30 -0.58
C GLU A 126 -1.55 -12.10 -1.24
N ASN A 127 -1.36 -13.37 -0.85
CA ASN A 127 -0.32 -14.24 -1.43
C ASN A 127 -0.52 -14.53 -2.92
N LYS A 128 -1.77 -14.52 -3.40
CA LYS A 128 -2.06 -14.70 -4.84
C LYS A 128 -1.76 -13.46 -5.68
N ARG A 129 -1.50 -12.30 -5.05
CA ARG A 129 -1.13 -11.05 -5.73
C ARG A 129 -2.11 -10.70 -6.85
N LEU A 130 -3.41 -10.82 -6.57
CA LEU A 130 -4.48 -10.74 -7.58
C LEU A 130 -4.48 -9.45 -8.40
N PHE A 131 -3.95 -8.36 -7.83
CA PHE A 131 -3.83 -7.08 -8.52
C PHE A 131 -2.62 -6.97 -9.46
N ASN A 132 -1.62 -7.86 -9.36
CA ASN A 132 -0.40 -7.77 -10.15
C ASN A 132 -0.68 -8.07 -11.65
N PRO A 133 0.07 -7.43 -12.57
CA PRO A 133 -0.13 -7.61 -14.02
C PRO A 133 -0.03 -9.06 -14.50
N SER A 134 0.75 -9.89 -13.79
CA SER A 134 0.97 -11.30 -14.11
C SER A 134 -0.27 -12.19 -13.94
N VAL A 135 -1.31 -11.71 -13.25
CA VAL A 135 -2.52 -12.50 -13.01
C VAL A 135 -3.46 -12.40 -14.20
N ASN A 136 -4.00 -13.55 -14.62
CA ASN A 136 -4.98 -13.65 -15.72
C ASN A 136 -6.43 -13.48 -15.20
N LEU A 137 -6.71 -12.31 -14.61
CA LEU A 137 -8.03 -11.89 -14.17
C LEU A 137 -8.27 -10.45 -14.65
N THR A 138 -9.52 -10.10 -14.94
CA THR A 138 -9.89 -8.72 -15.22
C THR A 138 -9.98 -7.91 -13.90
N PRO A 139 -9.84 -6.58 -13.95
CA PRO A 139 -10.04 -5.74 -12.78
C PRO A 139 -11.38 -5.98 -12.05
N GLU A 140 -12.45 -6.19 -12.81
CA GLU A 140 -13.79 -6.43 -12.29
C GLU A 140 -13.87 -7.78 -11.56
N GLN A 141 -13.20 -8.80 -12.09
CA GLN A 141 -13.12 -10.12 -11.43
C GLN A 141 -12.36 -10.03 -10.11
N VAL A 142 -11.22 -9.32 -10.08
CA VAL A 142 -10.42 -9.13 -8.86
C VAL A 142 -11.22 -8.35 -7.81
N SER A 143 -11.85 -7.24 -8.22
CA SER A 143 -12.73 -6.44 -7.35
C SER A 143 -13.87 -7.28 -6.79
N SER A 144 -14.55 -8.08 -7.62
CA SER A 144 -15.65 -8.95 -7.18
C SER A 144 -15.21 -10.02 -6.17
N LEU A 145 -14.03 -10.62 -6.36
CA LEU A 145 -13.47 -11.60 -5.43
C LEU A 145 -13.22 -10.97 -4.05
N TRP A 146 -12.54 -9.82 -4.01
CA TRP A 146 -12.27 -9.11 -2.76
C TRP A 146 -13.54 -8.60 -2.10
N ALA A 147 -14.51 -8.07 -2.86
CA ALA A 147 -15.80 -7.66 -2.35
C ALA A 147 -16.53 -8.82 -1.66
N ARG A 148 -16.52 -10.01 -2.27
CA ARG A 148 -17.12 -11.21 -1.67
C ARG A 148 -16.40 -11.64 -0.38
N LEU A 149 -15.07 -11.55 -0.36
CA LEU A 149 -14.29 -11.84 0.83
C LEU A 149 -14.59 -10.84 1.96
N GLN A 150 -14.69 -9.55 1.63
CA GLN A 150 -15.06 -8.50 2.58
C GLN A 150 -16.47 -8.68 3.16
N THR A 151 -17.45 -9.06 2.33
CA THR A 151 -18.81 -9.39 2.81
C THR A 151 -18.74 -10.51 3.84
N ARG A 152 -18.06 -11.62 3.52
CA ARG A 152 -17.94 -12.77 4.44
C ARG A 152 -17.22 -12.41 5.74
N PHE A 153 -16.18 -11.60 5.65
CA PHE A 153 -15.48 -11.09 6.83
C PHE A 153 -16.42 -10.29 7.74
N ALA A 154 -17.22 -9.39 7.18
CA ALA A 154 -18.19 -8.61 7.94
C ALA A 154 -19.36 -9.46 8.50
N GLU A 155 -19.81 -10.48 7.76
CA GLU A 155 -20.84 -11.43 8.22
C GLU A 155 -20.36 -12.29 9.40
N GLN A 156 -19.08 -12.63 9.43
CA GLN A 156 -18.48 -13.49 10.47
C GLN A 156 -17.86 -12.72 11.63
N ALA A 157 -17.84 -11.39 11.53
CA ALA A 157 -17.36 -10.52 12.58
C ALA A 157 -18.15 -10.71 13.88
N GLN A 158 -17.47 -10.50 15.02
CA GLN A 158 -18.07 -10.59 16.34
C GLN A 158 -17.40 -9.59 17.30
N GLY A 159 -18.14 -9.16 18.31
CA GLY A 159 -17.65 -8.24 19.34
C GLY A 159 -17.77 -6.77 18.96
N GLU A 160 -16.99 -5.92 19.62
CA GLU A 160 -16.96 -4.48 19.36
C GLU A 160 -16.00 -4.17 18.21
N ILE A 161 -16.48 -3.43 17.21
CA ILE A 161 -15.70 -3.05 16.03
C ILE A 161 -15.73 -1.54 15.90
N HIS A 162 -14.53 -0.95 15.83
CA HIS A 162 -14.34 0.48 15.65
C HIS A 162 -14.07 0.78 14.17
N PHE A 163 -14.89 1.64 13.58
CA PHE A 163 -14.63 2.26 12.29
C PHE A 163 -14.20 3.70 12.50
N PHE A 164 -12.94 3.98 12.18
CA PHE A 164 -12.38 5.32 12.15
C PHE A 164 -12.56 5.88 10.73
N VAL A 165 -13.66 6.58 10.52
CA VAL A 165 -13.98 7.19 9.23
C VAL A 165 -13.56 8.65 9.26
N GLY A 166 -12.68 9.02 8.35
CA GLY A 166 -12.52 10.43 7.96
C GLY A 166 -13.84 10.83 7.33
N SER A 167 -14.71 11.49 8.10
CA SER A 167 -16.06 11.90 7.69
C SER A 167 -16.78 10.85 6.84
N SER A 168 -17.61 9.96 7.43
CA SER A 168 -18.52 9.10 6.65
C SER A 168 -19.50 9.86 5.74
N GLU A 169 -19.49 11.19 5.81
CA GLU A 169 -20.22 12.13 4.95
C GLU A 169 -19.35 12.69 3.81
N ASP A 170 -18.07 12.32 3.73
CA ASP A 170 -17.21 12.67 2.60
C ASP A 170 -17.77 12.01 1.33
N PRO A 171 -18.26 12.79 0.35
CA PRO A 171 -18.81 12.26 -0.88
C PRO A 171 -17.79 11.38 -1.64
N LEU A 172 -16.49 11.62 -1.47
CA LEU A 172 -15.44 10.81 -2.10
C LEU A 172 -15.42 9.37 -1.59
N LEU A 173 -15.90 9.12 -0.37
CA LEU A 173 -15.91 7.81 0.24
C LEU A 173 -17.28 7.12 0.13
N ALA A 174 -18.30 7.77 -0.45
CA ALA A 174 -19.67 7.26 -0.50
C ALA A 174 -19.76 5.85 -1.13
N ASN A 175 -18.90 5.59 -2.11
CA ASN A 175 -18.81 4.31 -2.83
C ASN A 175 -17.65 3.42 -2.37
N SER A 176 -16.95 3.78 -1.29
CA SER A 176 -15.93 2.90 -0.70
C SER A 176 -16.51 1.54 -0.34
N VAL A 177 -15.68 0.51 -0.41
CA VAL A 177 -16.06 -0.84 0.05
C VAL A 177 -16.46 -0.81 1.53
N ALA A 178 -15.83 0.05 2.33
CA ALA A 178 -16.25 0.29 3.71
C ALA A 178 -17.72 0.72 3.79
N ASN A 179 -18.13 1.76 3.06
CA ASN A 179 -19.49 2.32 3.11
C ASN A 179 -20.53 1.47 2.38
N ARG A 180 -20.15 0.79 1.29
CA ARG A 180 -21.08 0.02 0.44
C ARG A 180 -21.25 -1.43 0.88
N ILE A 181 -20.25 -2.02 1.55
CA ILE A 181 -20.27 -3.42 1.98
C ILE A 181 -20.10 -3.53 3.48
N SER A 182 -18.95 -3.10 4.02
CA SER A 182 -18.55 -3.44 5.38
C SER A 182 -19.52 -2.89 6.43
N ILE A 183 -19.79 -1.58 6.41
CA ILE A 183 -20.67 -0.92 7.38
C ILE A 183 -22.11 -1.45 7.31
N PRO A 184 -22.77 -1.56 6.14
CA PRO A 184 -24.11 -2.15 6.05
C PRO A 184 -24.19 -3.58 6.60
N VAL A 185 -23.23 -4.44 6.25
CA VAL A 185 -23.21 -5.84 6.70
C VAL A 185 -22.95 -5.92 8.21
N LEU A 186 -22.01 -5.15 8.74
CA LEU A 186 -21.72 -5.11 10.16
C LEU A 186 -22.91 -4.59 10.99
N ARG A 187 -23.65 -3.59 10.48
CA ARG A 187 -24.88 -3.10 11.13
C ARG A 187 -25.98 -4.16 11.19
N ALA A 188 -26.04 -5.05 10.20
CA ALA A 188 -27.02 -6.13 10.15
C ALA A 188 -26.59 -7.36 10.97
N ASN A 189 -25.31 -7.46 11.36
CA ASN A 189 -24.77 -8.59 12.09
C ASN A 189 -25.10 -8.47 13.60
N PRO A 190 -25.94 -9.37 14.17
CA PRO A 190 -26.36 -9.27 15.56
C PRO A 190 -25.24 -9.55 16.58
N ASN A 191 -24.12 -10.13 16.14
CA ASN A 191 -22.97 -10.41 17.00
C ASN A 191 -21.99 -9.24 17.10
N VAL A 192 -22.25 -8.13 16.37
CA VAL A 192 -21.37 -6.98 16.29
C VAL A 192 -21.97 -5.78 17.01
N LYS A 193 -21.16 -5.14 17.86
CA LYS A 193 -21.39 -3.78 18.33
C LYS A 193 -20.52 -2.85 17.50
N LEU A 194 -21.13 -2.18 16.52
CA LEU A 194 -20.42 -1.25 15.65
C LEU A 194 -20.31 0.13 16.30
N VAL A 195 -19.08 0.60 16.49
CA VAL A 195 -18.76 1.96 16.93
C VAL A 195 -18.15 2.71 15.76
N ILE A 196 -18.80 3.80 15.32
CA ILE A 196 -18.29 4.65 14.23
C ILE A 196 -17.80 5.94 14.85
N GLU A 197 -16.50 6.17 14.79
CA GLU A 197 -15.84 7.36 15.33
C GLU A 197 -15.50 8.30 14.19
N LYS A 198 -16.07 9.51 14.24
CA LYS A 198 -15.64 10.61 13.37
C LYS A 198 -14.28 11.08 13.86
N VAL A 199 -13.25 10.79 13.09
CA VAL A 199 -11.95 11.37 13.34
C VAL A 199 -11.90 12.69 12.57
N ALA A 200 -11.61 13.80 13.26
CA ALA A 200 -11.03 14.96 12.59
C ALA A 200 -9.82 14.46 11.76
N PRO A 201 -9.47 15.06 10.61
CA PRO A 201 -8.34 14.59 9.79
C PRO A 201 -7.09 14.54 10.67
N ARG A 202 -6.84 13.38 11.25
CA ARG A 202 -5.81 13.13 12.26
C ARG A 202 -4.67 12.52 11.50
N SER A 203 -3.51 13.13 11.67
CA SER A 203 -2.25 12.43 11.79
C SER A 203 -2.43 11.20 12.69
N LEU A 204 -2.80 10.06 12.10
CA LEU A 204 -2.59 8.77 12.71
C LEU A 204 -1.07 8.61 12.83
N LYS A 205 -0.62 8.46 14.08
CA LYS A 205 0.79 8.34 14.46
C LYS A 205 1.35 6.99 14.07
#